data_AF-A0AAV7S9J0-F1
#
_entry.id   AF-A0AAV7S9J0-F1
#
_cell.length_a   1.000
_cell.length_b   1.000
_cell.length_c   1.000
_cell.angle_alpha   90.00
_cell.angle_beta   90.00
_cell.angle_gamma   90.00
#
_symmetry.space_group_name_H-M   'P 1'
#
loop_
_entity.id
_entity.type
_entity.pdbx_description
1 polymer ?
#
loop_
_entity_poly.entity_id
_entity_poly.type
_entity_poly.pdbx_seq_one_letter_code
_entity_poly.pdbx_strand_id
1 'polypeptide(L)' 'MVFVGAPLHVCEPRDVKGLYKKARAGEIKGFTGIDSDYEKPEAPELVLKTESCEVNDYIQQVLELLQERDIVRVDASY' A
#
# COMPACT_ATOMS: atom_id res chain seq x y z
N MET A 1 -4.70 -10.94 4.74
CA MET A 1 -4.85 -9.48 4.60
C MET A 1 -3.48 -8.83 4.57
N VAL A 2 -3.15 -8.16 3.47
CA VAL A 2 -1.90 -7.41 3.29
C VAL A 2 -2.20 -5.91 3.38
N PHE A 3 -1.54 -5.19 4.28
CA PHE A 3 -1.66 -3.74 4.42
C PHE A 3 -0.54 -3.05 3.65
N VAL A 4 -0.90 -2.24 2.65
CA VAL A 4 0.07 -1.43 1.89
C VAL A 4 0.16 -0.06 2.55
N GLY A 5 1.17 0.11 3.40
CA GLY A 5 1.41 1.33 4.14
C GLY A 5 2.35 2.27 3.38
N ALA A 6 1.83 3.40 2.94
CA ALA A 6 2.63 4.60 2.69
C ALA A 6 2.05 5.77 3.50
N PRO A 7 2.91 6.62 4.10
CA PRO A 7 2.42 7.82 4.76
C PRO A 7 1.86 8.79 3.72
N LEU A 8 0.83 9.56 4.13
CA LEU A 8 0.13 10.50 3.26
C LEU A 8 1.07 11.48 2.54
N HIS A 9 2.08 11.99 3.25
CA HIS A 9 3.05 12.94 2.69
C HIS A 9 3.94 12.36 1.58
N VAL A 10 4.00 11.03 1.43
CA VAL A 10 4.66 10.34 0.30
C VAL A 10 3.68 10.11 -0.84
N CYS A 11 2.40 9.84 -0.53
CA CYS A 11 1.36 9.61 -1.53
C CYS A 11 0.90 10.90 -2.23
N GLU A 12 0.73 11.99 -1.47
CA GLU A 12 0.25 13.28 -1.96
C GLU A 12 1.15 13.91 -3.04
N PRO A 13 2.49 13.95 -2.95
CA PRO A 13 3.32 14.48 -4.02
C PRO A 13 3.40 13.57 -5.25
N ARG A 14 3.19 12.25 -5.09
CA ARG A 14 3.15 11.32 -6.22
C ARG A 14 1.94 11.56 -7.12
N ASP A 15 0.83 12.04 -6.54
CA ASP A 15 -0.49 12.33 -7.13
C ASP A 15 -0.73 11.78 -8.55
N VAL A 16 -0.57 10.46 -8.72
CA VAL A 16 -0.44 9.81 -10.04
C VAL A 16 -1.65 10.07 -10.93
N LYS A 17 -2.80 10.38 -10.30
CA LYS A 17 -4.09 10.61 -10.96
C LYS A 17 -4.65 12.03 -10.75
N GLY A 18 -3.92 12.91 -10.06
CA GLY A 18 -4.42 14.27 -9.75
C GLY A 18 -5.55 14.30 -8.72
N LEU A 19 -5.75 13.23 -7.95
CA LEU A 19 -6.88 13.09 -7.02
C LEU A 19 -6.63 13.84 -5.71
N TYR A 20 -5.40 13.83 -5.20
CA TYR A 20 -5.07 14.57 -3.98
C TYR A 20 -5.25 16.07 -4.22
N LYS A 21 -4.82 16.59 -5.38
CA LYS A 21 -5.03 17.99 -5.74
C LYS A 21 -6.51 18.38 -5.80
N LYS A 22 -7.36 17.54 -6.40
CA LYS A 22 -8.81 17.77 -6.50
C LYS A 22 -9.51 17.72 -5.14
N ALA A 23 -9.10 16.80 -4.28
CA ALA A 23 -9.58 16.72 -2.91
C ALA A 23 -9.19 17.97 -2.09
N ARG A 24 -7.95 18.44 -2.21
CA ARG A 24 -7.50 19.71 -1.60
C ARG A 24 -8.25 20.94 -2.13
N ALA A 25 -8.66 20.91 -3.40
CA ALA A 25 -9.48 21.96 -4.02
C ALA A 25 -10.97 21.89 -3.61
N GLY A 26 -11.39 20.87 -2.84
CA GLY A 26 -12.78 20.67 -2.42
C GLY A 26 -13.70 20.14 -3.52
N GLU A 27 -13.14 19.69 -4.65
CA GLU A 27 -13.88 19.08 -5.77
C GLU A 27 -14.32 17.64 -5.44
N ILE A 28 -13.56 16.96 -4.58
CA ILE A 28 -13.86 15.61 -4.09
C ILE A 28 -14.07 15.67 -2.59
N LYS A 29 -15.23 15.18 -2.13
CA LYS A 29 -15.59 15.06 -0.72
C LYS A 29 -15.48 13.60 -0.27
N GLY A 30 -15.16 13.38 1.00
CA GLY A 30 -14.96 12.05 1.60
C GLY A 30 -13.67 11.36 1.12
N PHE A 31 -12.66 12.12 0.73
CA PHE A 31 -11.37 11.60 0.31
C PHE A 31 -10.52 11.12 1.51
N THR A 32 -10.25 9.82 1.52
CA THR A 32 -9.53 9.15 2.60
C THR A 32 -8.10 9.69 2.72
N GLY A 33 -7.72 10.11 3.94
CA GLY A 33 -6.45 10.75 4.25
C GLY A 33 -6.47 12.29 4.16
N ILE A 34 -7.53 12.92 3.62
CA ILE A 34 -7.67 14.39 3.62
C ILE A 34 -8.84 14.80 4.52
N ASP A 35 -10.06 14.40 4.18
CA ASP A 35 -11.31 14.80 4.85
C ASP A 35 -12.10 13.60 5.39
N SER A 36 -11.56 12.39 5.23
CA SER A 36 -11.98 11.17 5.94
C SER A 36 -10.77 10.45 6.50
N ASP A 37 -10.90 9.86 7.68
CA ASP A 37 -9.84 9.07 8.29
C ASP A 37 -9.60 7.75 7.54
N TYR A 38 -8.35 7.29 7.56
CA TYR A 38 -7.99 5.94 7.12
C TYR A 38 -7.80 5.06 8.34
N GLU A 39 -8.67 4.06 8.50
CA GLU A 39 -8.56 3.07 9.56
C GLU A 39 -7.50 2.03 9.18
N LYS A 40 -6.31 2.16 9.78
CA LYS A 40 -5.25 1.16 9.60
C LYS A 40 -5.71 -0.17 10.17
N PRO A 41 -5.46 -1.30 9.48
CA PRO A 41 -5.82 -2.60 10.03
C PRO A 41 -5.05 -2.90 11.32
N GLU A 42 -5.73 -3.45 12.33
CA GLU A 42 -5.13 -3.73 13.65
C GLU A 42 -4.16 -4.93 13.62
N ALA A 43 -4.51 -5.97 12.84
CA ALA A 43 -3.72 -7.20 12.74
C ALA A 43 -3.54 -7.65 11.28
N PRO A 44 -2.77 -6.90 10.46
CA PRO A 44 -2.39 -7.33 9.12
C PRO A 44 -1.40 -8.50 9.19
N GLU A 45 -1.56 -9.44 8.26
CA GLU A 45 -0.66 -10.59 8.14
C GLU A 45 0.69 -10.18 7.53
N LEU A 46 0.68 -9.11 6.74
CA LEU A 46 1.87 -8.49 6.16
C LEU A 46 1.64 -6.99 5.99
N VAL A 47 2.66 -6.20 6.33
CA VAL A 47 2.67 -4.74 6.14
C VAL A 47 3.78 -4.37 5.17
N LEU A 48 3.39 -3.91 3.97
CA LEU A 48 4.33 -3.44 2.96
C LEU A 48 4.57 -1.94 3.15
N LYS A 49 5.79 -1.56 3.56
CA LYS A 49 6.19 -0.15 3.73
C LYS A 49 6.74 0.41 2.42
N THR A 50 5.86 1.02 1.63
CA THR A 50 6.15 1.41 0.21
C THR A 50 6.98 2.69 0.02
N GLU A 51 7.74 3.08 1.04
CA GLU A 51 8.60 4.25 1.04
C GLU A 51 10.10 3.91 0.97
N SER A 52 10.48 2.64 1.19
CA SER A 52 11.89 2.28 1.50
C SER A 52 12.55 1.27 0.56
N CYS A 53 11.79 0.53 -0.24
CA CYS A 53 12.27 -0.59 -1.06
C CYS A 53 11.72 -0.54 -2.51
N GLU A 54 12.29 -1.37 -3.39
CA GLU A 54 11.82 -1.52 -4.76
C GLU A 54 10.60 -2.46 -4.85
N VAL A 55 9.92 -2.44 -6.00
CA VAL A 55 8.71 -3.26 -6.22
C VAL A 55 9.00 -4.75 -6.05
N ASN A 56 10.16 -5.23 -6.50
CA ASN A 56 10.54 -6.63 -6.41
C ASN A 56 10.68 -7.09 -4.95
N ASP A 57 11.18 -6.23 -4.05
CA ASP A 57 11.30 -6.55 -2.63
C ASP A 57 9.93 -6.74 -1.97
N TYR A 58 8.92 -5.96 -2.39
CA TYR A 58 7.55 -6.14 -1.90
C TYR A 58 6.90 -7.39 -2.48
N ILE A 59 7.15 -7.71 -3.75
CA ILE A 59 6.67 -8.94 -4.38
C ILE A 59 7.25 -10.15 -3.64
N GLN A 60 8.54 -10.13 -3.32
CA GLN A 60 9.20 -11.20 -2.58
C GLN A 60 8.56 -11.41 -1.20
N GLN A 61 8.30 -10.34 -0.44
CA GLN A 61 7.63 -10.45 0.86
C GLN A 61 6.23 -11.08 0.76
N VAL A 62 5.47 -10.77 -0.30
CA VAL A 62 4.17 -11.39 -0.53
C VAL A 62 4.32 -12.86 -0.91
N LEU A 63 5.32 -13.21 -1.74
CA LEU A 63 5.60 -14.59 -2.12
C LEU A 63 5.99 -15.43 -0.90
N GLU A 64 6.87 -14.92 -0.04
CA GLU A 64 7.28 -15.57 1.20
C GLU A 64 6.08 -15.88 2.10
N LEU A 65 5.18 -14.91 2.30
CA LEU A 65 3.93 -15.12 3.06
C LEU A 65 3.06 -16.22 2.46
N LEU A 66 2.96 -16.29 1.13
CA LEU A 66 2.17 -17.31 0.45
C LEU A 66 2.82 -18.69 0.51
N GLN A 67 4.16 -18.76 0.53
CA GLN A 67 4.90 -20.00 0.74
C GLN A 67 4.74 -20.54 2.16
N GLU A 68 4.87 -19.69 3.17
CA GLU A 68 4.67 -20.07 4.58
C GLU A 68 3.27 -20.65 4.83
N ARG A 69 2.29 -20.25 3.99
CA ARG A 69 0.92 -20.73 4.05
C ARG A 69 0.64 -21.93 3.14
N ASP A 70 1.67 -22.49 2.51
CA ASP A 70 1.57 -23.59 1.55
C ASP A 70 0.62 -23.29 0.36
N ILE A 71 0.41 -22.01 0.01
CA ILE A 71 -0.48 -21.59 -1.08
C ILE A 71 0.26 -21.62 -2.42
N VAL A 72 1.54 -21.24 -2.42
CA VAL A 72 2.39 -21.19 -3.62
C VAL A 72 3.68 -21.97 -3.36
N ARG A 73 4.05 -22.83 -4.31
CA ARG A 73 5.42 -23.35 -4.42
C ARG A 73 6.19 -22.44 -5.37
N VAL A 74 7.14 -21.68 -4.85
CA VAL A 74 8.03 -20.89 -5.70
C VAL A 74 9.14 -21.81 -6.18
N ASP A 75 9.07 -22.20 -7.45
CA ASP A 75 10.27 -22.64 -8.17
C ASP A 75 11.13 -21.39 -8.39
N ALA A 76 12.37 -21.41 -7.90
CA ALA A 76 13.28 -20.27 -7.90
C ALA A 76 13.55 -19.77 -9.33
N SER A 77 12.75 -18.83 -9.82
CA SER A 77 12.91 -18.17 -11.12
C SER A 77 12.08 -16.88 -11.19
N TYR A 78 12.46 -15.85 -10.43
CA TYR A 78 12.08 -14.46 -10.69
C TYR A 78 13.26 -13.54 -10.39
#